data_AF-A0A158CRT5-F1
#
_entry.id   AF-A0A158CRT5-F1
#
_cell.length_a   1.000
_cell.length_b   1.000
_cell.length_c   1.000
_cell.angle_alpha   90.00
_cell.angle_beta   90.00
_cell.angle_gamma   90.00
#
_symmetry.space_group_name_H-M   'P 1'
#
loop_
_entity.id
_entity.type
_entity.pdbx_description
1 polymer ?
#
loop_
_entity_poly.entity_id
_entity_poly.type
_entity_poly.pdbx_seq_one_letter_code
_entity_poly.pdbx_strand_id
1 'polypeptide(L)'
;MKKYLVILRCGDSSLHPQWFTGGDAPSFDLVLSYYGKNEDYADGFAKTIHRFKGSKWEGIQDFMLHNAPLISEYRYIWLPDDDILTDVRTLNEFFEYVERENFALAQPSLDERSYFGHAATLQNRAFEFRETNFVEVMVPCFSSHALHAIKDSFENTKSGWGLDFVWPARVASLGKVGIIDRVSVFHTRPIGSAGHGTGDGAKTSPWSELNQVLSRYGLRASIKVLQGKRSIVGKTYASGRLGNPVFFMHAVKGSHPVRRKNLVNYMGLLKEYLPWLHYTKRKTRPSRSQSSPSK
;
A
#
# COMPACT_ATOMS: atom_id res chain seq x y z
N MET A 1 -3.79 -22.26 15.21
CA MET A 1 -3.23 -21.32 14.21
C MET A 1 -4.31 -20.35 13.79
N LYS A 2 -3.97 -19.08 13.61
CA LYS A 2 -4.92 -18.04 13.18
C LYS A 2 -5.05 -18.02 11.65
N LYS A 3 -6.08 -17.34 11.12
CA LYS A 3 -6.32 -17.27 9.67
C LYS A 3 -5.35 -16.32 8.96
N TYR A 4 -4.82 -15.34 9.68
CA TYR A 4 -4.03 -14.26 9.11
C TYR A 4 -2.63 -14.25 9.74
N LEU A 5 -1.65 -13.79 8.98
CA LEU A 5 -0.27 -13.65 9.41
C LEU A 5 0.17 -12.20 9.29
N VAL A 6 0.87 -11.70 10.30
CA VAL A 6 1.64 -10.47 10.22
C VAL A 6 3.11 -10.83 10.26
N ILE A 7 3.86 -10.51 9.20
CA ILE A 7 5.32 -10.59 9.18
C ILE A 7 5.81 -9.16 9.29
N LEU A 8 6.01 -8.71 10.52
CA LEU A 8 6.46 -7.37 10.82
C LEU A 8 7.98 -7.30 10.67
N ARG A 9 8.47 -6.45 9.78
CA ARG A 9 9.89 -6.08 9.79
C ARG A 9 10.11 -5.13 10.96
N CYS A 10 10.97 -5.47 11.93
CA CYS A 10 11.13 -4.66 13.15
C CYS A 10 12.57 -4.45 13.64
N GLY A 11 12.83 -3.27 14.20
CA GLY A 11 14.03 -2.96 14.97
C GLY A 11 13.73 -2.71 16.45
N ASP A 12 14.73 -2.19 17.17
CA ASP A 12 14.70 -1.96 18.63
C ASP A 12 13.61 -0.97 19.08
N SER A 13 13.15 -0.11 18.18
CA SER A 13 12.17 0.95 18.45
C SER A 13 10.82 0.70 17.78
N SER A 14 10.51 -0.57 17.48
CA SER A 14 9.26 -0.94 16.85
C SER A 14 8.04 -0.57 17.71
N LEU A 15 6.98 -0.09 17.05
CA LEU A 15 5.76 0.36 17.71
C LEU A 15 4.75 -0.77 18.00
N HIS A 16 4.97 -1.98 17.48
CA HIS A 16 3.99 -3.06 17.58
C HIS A 16 3.55 -3.47 18.98
N PRO A 17 4.34 -3.34 20.07
CA PRO A 17 3.82 -3.65 21.40
C PRO A 17 2.61 -2.77 21.76
N GLN A 18 2.54 -1.55 21.21
CA GLN A 18 1.42 -0.63 21.44
C GLN A 18 0.10 -1.16 20.83
N TRP A 19 0.17 -2.01 19.79
CA TRP A 19 -1.03 -2.55 19.14
C TRP A 19 -1.89 -3.40 20.08
N PHE A 20 -1.26 -4.02 21.08
CA PHE A 20 -1.87 -4.97 22.00
C PHE A 20 -2.37 -4.33 23.30
N THR A 21 -2.23 -3.02 23.47
CA THR A 21 -2.60 -2.31 24.72
C THR A 21 -4.12 -2.22 24.95
N GLY A 22 -4.94 -2.41 23.91
CA GLY A 22 -6.40 -2.33 23.98
C GLY A 22 -7.10 -3.56 24.56
N GLY A 23 -6.38 -4.66 24.81
CA GLY A 23 -6.94 -5.90 25.40
C GLY A 23 -7.75 -6.78 24.44
N ASP A 24 -7.93 -6.36 23.19
CA ASP A 24 -8.57 -7.16 22.13
C ASP A 24 -7.68 -8.35 21.74
N ALA A 25 -8.30 -9.52 21.48
CA ALA A 25 -7.58 -10.72 21.05
C ALA A 25 -7.31 -10.68 19.52
N PRO A 26 -6.06 -10.93 19.06
CA PRO A 26 -5.75 -10.88 17.64
C PRO A 26 -6.37 -12.04 16.87
N SER A 27 -6.88 -11.73 15.67
CA SER A 27 -7.32 -12.71 14.67
C SER A 27 -6.18 -13.19 13.77
N PHE A 28 -4.95 -12.71 14.03
CA PHE A 28 -3.72 -12.99 13.30
C PHE A 28 -2.63 -13.58 14.21
N ASP A 29 -1.72 -14.35 13.62
CA ASP A 29 -0.45 -14.73 14.23
C ASP A 29 0.61 -13.66 13.88
N LEU A 30 1.51 -13.34 14.83
CA LEU A 30 2.59 -12.37 14.63
C LEU A 30 3.93 -13.09 14.50
N VAL A 31 4.67 -12.76 13.45
CA VAL A 31 6.09 -13.08 13.26
C VAL A 31 6.87 -11.78 13.19
N LEU A 32 7.98 -11.72 13.93
CA LEU A 32 8.92 -10.61 13.87
C LEU A 32 10.09 -10.99 12.97
N SER A 33 10.29 -10.27 11.86
CA SER A 33 11.55 -10.29 11.11
C SER A 33 12.45 -9.17 11.64
N TYR A 34 13.28 -9.51 12.62
CA TYR A 34 14.01 -8.59 13.47
C TYR A 34 15.39 -8.23 12.92
N TYR A 35 15.70 -6.93 12.80
CA TYR A 35 17.03 -6.40 12.40
C TYR A 35 17.75 -5.61 13.48
N GLY A 36 17.10 -5.38 14.62
CA GLY A 36 17.65 -4.60 15.72
C GLY A 36 18.92 -5.21 16.29
N LYS A 37 19.60 -4.46 17.17
CA LYS A 37 20.94 -4.82 17.66
C LYS A 37 20.90 -5.69 18.92
N ASN A 38 19.75 -5.85 19.55
CA ASN A 38 19.59 -6.65 20.76
C ASN A 38 19.58 -8.16 20.44
N GLU A 39 20.65 -8.84 20.81
CA GLU A 39 20.81 -10.30 20.62
C GLU A 39 19.81 -11.11 21.45
N ASP A 40 19.47 -10.61 22.63
CA ASP A 40 18.51 -11.22 23.57
C ASP A 40 17.09 -10.68 23.38
N TYR A 41 16.80 -10.04 22.25
CA TYR A 41 15.47 -9.49 21.98
C TYR A 41 14.39 -10.58 22.11
N ALA A 42 13.40 -10.31 22.98
CA ALA A 42 12.26 -11.17 23.19
C ALA A 42 10.99 -10.35 23.05
N ASP A 43 9.92 -10.98 22.56
CA ASP A 43 8.62 -10.35 22.43
C ASP A 43 7.54 -11.29 23.00
N GLY A 44 6.57 -10.71 23.71
CA GLY A 44 5.51 -11.46 24.38
C GLY A 44 4.32 -11.80 23.49
N PHE A 45 4.23 -11.21 22.28
CA PHE A 45 3.11 -11.36 21.36
C PHE A 45 3.46 -12.22 20.14
N ALA A 46 4.72 -12.20 19.73
CA ALA A 46 5.24 -12.90 18.58
C ALA A 46 5.28 -14.42 18.82
N LYS A 47 4.76 -15.17 17.85
CA LYS A 47 4.88 -16.63 17.82
C LYS A 47 6.32 -17.07 17.52
N THR A 48 7.02 -16.28 16.73
CA THR A 48 8.42 -16.56 16.33
C THR A 48 9.14 -15.26 15.98
N ILE A 49 10.43 -15.23 16.29
CA ILE A 49 11.34 -14.14 15.93
C ILE A 49 12.36 -14.69 14.93
N HIS A 50 12.25 -14.24 13.68
CA HIS A 50 13.25 -14.45 12.64
C HIS A 50 14.29 -13.33 12.71
N ARG A 51 15.56 -13.68 12.87
CA ARG A 51 16.65 -12.70 13.01
C ARG A 51 17.39 -12.55 11.69
N PHE A 52 17.34 -11.35 11.11
CA PHE A 52 17.98 -11.08 9.82
C PHE A 52 18.44 -9.63 9.70
N LYS A 53 19.72 -9.42 9.44
CA LYS A 53 20.31 -8.10 9.16
C LYS A 53 20.17 -7.77 7.68
N GLY A 54 19.74 -6.55 7.37
CA GLY A 54 19.56 -6.09 5.99
C GLY A 54 18.27 -5.31 5.83
N SER A 55 17.89 -5.08 4.57
CA SER A 55 16.65 -4.37 4.24
C SER A 55 15.39 -5.12 4.71
N LYS A 56 14.22 -4.47 4.57
CA LYS A 56 12.92 -5.10 4.77
C LYS A 56 12.75 -6.33 3.89
N TRP A 57 13.00 -6.16 2.59
CA TRP A 57 12.67 -7.17 1.60
C TRP A 57 13.60 -8.36 1.64
N GLU A 58 14.88 -8.17 1.96
CA GLU A 58 15.80 -9.29 2.18
C GLU A 58 15.37 -10.15 3.37
N GLY A 59 15.04 -9.53 4.52
CA GLY A 59 14.61 -10.27 5.70
C GLY A 59 13.28 -11.00 5.50
N ILE A 60 12.31 -10.34 4.84
CA ILE A 60 11.02 -10.96 4.52
C ILE A 60 11.20 -12.09 3.50
N GLN A 61 12.02 -11.89 2.47
CA GLN A 61 12.30 -12.93 1.48
C GLN A 61 12.96 -14.16 2.11
N ASP A 62 14.00 -13.95 2.92
CA ASP A 62 14.67 -15.03 3.64
C ASP A 62 13.68 -15.83 4.48
N PHE A 63 12.85 -15.15 5.27
CA PHE A 63 11.82 -15.80 6.07
C PHE A 63 10.85 -16.60 5.18
N MET A 64 10.39 -16.02 4.08
CA MET A 64 9.44 -16.66 3.17
C MET A 64 10.00 -17.91 2.51
N LEU A 65 11.27 -17.89 2.07
CA LEU A 65 11.91 -19.03 1.43
C LEU A 65 12.07 -20.21 2.41
N HIS A 66 12.45 -19.93 3.65
CA HIS A 66 12.64 -20.97 4.66
C HIS A 66 11.33 -21.47 5.30
N ASN A 67 10.21 -20.75 5.13
CA ASN A 67 8.93 -21.05 5.77
C ASN A 67 7.76 -21.12 4.79
N ALA A 68 8.02 -21.39 3.51
CA ALA A 68 6.98 -21.40 2.47
C ALA A 68 5.77 -22.31 2.79
N PRO A 69 5.94 -23.55 3.32
CA PRO A 69 4.81 -24.38 3.72
C PRO A 69 3.94 -23.71 4.79
N LEU A 70 4.55 -23.19 5.86
CA LEU A 70 3.84 -22.49 6.94
C LEU A 70 3.07 -21.27 6.43
N ILE A 71 3.70 -20.46 5.58
CA ILE A 71 3.08 -19.23 5.05
C ILE A 71 1.86 -19.56 4.18
N SER A 72 1.93 -20.67 3.44
CA SER A 72 0.83 -21.11 2.57
C SER A 72 -0.45 -21.49 3.34
N GLU A 73 -0.35 -21.79 4.64
CA GLU A 73 -1.49 -22.14 5.49
C GLU A 73 -2.33 -20.92 5.91
N TYR A 74 -1.78 -19.72 5.84
CA TYR A 74 -2.52 -18.49 6.14
C TYR A 74 -3.32 -18.03 4.93
N ARG A 75 -4.43 -17.34 5.19
CA ARG A 75 -5.29 -16.79 4.13
C ARG A 75 -4.80 -15.44 3.62
N TYR A 76 -4.37 -14.58 4.55
CA TYR A 76 -3.80 -13.27 4.26
C TYR A 76 -2.52 -13.04 5.05
N ILE A 77 -1.58 -12.33 4.44
CA ILE A 77 -0.27 -12.03 4.99
C ILE A 77 -0.02 -10.52 4.87
N TRP A 78 0.14 -9.84 6.00
CA TRP A 78 0.47 -8.42 6.07
C TRP A 78 1.96 -8.23 6.35
N LEU A 79 2.60 -7.34 5.60
CA LEU A 79 4.04 -7.10 5.64
C LEU A 79 4.37 -5.64 6.05
N PRO A 80 4.03 -5.20 7.27
CA PRO A 80 4.20 -3.80 7.69
C PRO A 80 5.66 -3.42 8.03
N ASP A 81 5.92 -2.12 7.98
CA ASP A 81 7.06 -1.45 8.64
C ASP A 81 6.84 -1.30 10.15
N ASP A 82 7.89 -0.96 10.89
CA ASP A 82 7.90 -0.96 12.36
C ASP A 82 7.46 0.34 13.03
N ASP A 83 7.16 1.36 12.24
CA ASP A 83 6.72 2.69 12.64
C ASP A 83 5.24 2.96 12.39
N ILE A 84 4.48 1.88 12.20
CA ILE A 84 3.03 1.90 12.04
C ILE A 84 2.36 1.81 13.41
N LEU A 85 1.66 2.86 13.80
CA LEU A 85 0.82 2.88 14.98
C LEU A 85 -0.63 2.51 14.63
N THR A 86 -1.16 1.51 15.31
CA THR A 86 -2.52 0.99 15.18
C THR A 86 -2.87 0.17 16.42
N ASP A 87 -3.97 -0.59 16.38
CA ASP A 87 -4.40 -1.50 17.44
C ASP A 87 -4.95 -2.82 16.86
N VAL A 88 -5.03 -3.85 17.71
CA VAL A 88 -5.53 -5.17 17.34
C VAL A 88 -6.96 -5.11 16.77
N ARG A 89 -7.83 -4.26 17.30
CA ARG A 89 -9.21 -4.12 16.82
C ARG A 89 -9.26 -3.67 15.37
N THR A 90 -8.48 -2.64 15.04
CA THR A 90 -8.35 -2.09 13.69
C THR A 90 -7.79 -3.13 12.73
N LEU A 91 -6.78 -3.90 13.16
CA LEU A 91 -6.21 -4.97 12.34
C LEU A 91 -7.18 -6.14 12.13
N ASN A 92 -7.96 -6.50 13.15
CA ASN A 92 -9.01 -7.51 13.01
C ASN A 92 -10.06 -7.07 11.97
N GLU A 93 -10.57 -5.84 12.07
CA GLU A 93 -11.51 -5.29 11.08
C GLU A 93 -10.88 -5.23 9.68
N PHE A 94 -9.61 -4.84 9.58
CA PHE A 94 -8.87 -4.83 8.31
C PHE A 94 -8.88 -6.20 7.65
N PHE A 95 -8.45 -7.25 8.36
CA PHE A 95 -8.36 -8.60 7.81
C PHE A 95 -9.72 -9.19 7.42
N GLU A 96 -10.74 -9.00 8.26
CA GLU A 96 -12.10 -9.41 7.95
C GLU A 96 -12.61 -8.72 6.67
N TYR A 97 -12.30 -7.43 6.51
CA TYR A 97 -12.73 -6.66 5.37
C TYR A 97 -12.03 -7.08 4.07
N VAL A 98 -10.71 -7.25 4.07
CA VAL A 98 -9.96 -7.68 2.87
C VAL A 98 -10.38 -9.07 2.43
N GLU A 99 -10.64 -9.98 3.36
CA GLU A 99 -11.16 -11.32 3.07
C GLU A 99 -12.56 -11.26 2.48
N ARG A 100 -13.49 -10.55 3.13
CA ARG A 100 -14.88 -10.45 2.70
C ARG A 100 -15.01 -9.88 1.30
N GLU A 101 -14.19 -8.87 0.98
CA GLU A 101 -14.22 -8.20 -0.31
C GLU A 101 -13.30 -8.86 -1.35
N ASN A 102 -12.65 -9.98 -1.03
CA ASN A 102 -11.79 -10.75 -1.93
C ASN A 102 -10.66 -9.92 -2.57
N PHE A 103 -9.88 -9.24 -1.73
CA PHE A 103 -8.66 -8.56 -2.18
C PHE A 103 -7.53 -9.57 -2.42
N ALA A 104 -6.81 -9.41 -3.51
CA ALA A 104 -5.53 -10.08 -3.75
C ALA A 104 -4.37 -9.30 -3.12
N LEU A 105 -4.43 -7.97 -3.18
CA LEU A 105 -3.45 -7.06 -2.57
C LEU A 105 -4.17 -5.83 -2.02
N ALA A 106 -3.97 -5.54 -0.74
CA ALA A 106 -4.57 -4.40 -0.09
C ALA A 106 -3.60 -3.70 0.86
N GLN A 107 -3.95 -2.49 1.29
CA GLN A 107 -3.39 -1.88 2.50
C GLN A 107 -4.52 -1.19 3.28
N PRO A 108 -4.37 -1.01 4.61
CA PRO A 108 -5.17 -0.02 5.30
C PRO A 108 -4.83 1.38 4.74
N SER A 109 -5.80 2.29 4.84
CA SER A 109 -5.53 3.70 4.55
C SER A 109 -4.65 4.33 5.64
N LEU A 110 -4.01 5.44 5.32
CA LEU A 110 -3.19 6.19 6.25
C LEU A 110 -4.02 7.29 6.92
N ASP A 111 -3.88 7.42 8.24
CA ASP A 111 -4.41 8.54 9.01
C ASP A 111 -3.87 9.87 8.45
N GLU A 112 -4.67 10.93 8.46
CA GLU A 112 -4.29 12.24 7.93
C GLU A 112 -3.04 12.86 8.58
N ARG A 113 -2.67 12.44 9.78
CA ARG A 113 -1.46 12.89 10.50
C ARG A 113 -0.19 12.18 10.02
N SER A 114 -0.33 11.10 9.26
CA SER A 114 0.78 10.29 8.78
C SER A 114 1.78 11.09 7.95
N TYR A 115 3.04 10.70 8.01
CA TYR A 115 3.95 10.98 6.90
C TYR A 115 3.53 10.11 5.71
N PHE A 116 3.48 10.65 4.49
CA PHE A 116 3.02 9.90 3.32
C PHE A 116 3.74 10.33 2.05
N GLY A 117 4.10 9.36 1.20
CA GLY A 117 4.69 9.62 -0.11
C GLY A 117 3.65 9.88 -1.19
N HIS A 118 2.49 9.23 -1.08
CA HIS A 118 1.44 9.25 -2.09
C HIS A 118 0.09 9.55 -1.45
N ALA A 119 -0.50 10.71 -1.74
CA ALA A 119 -1.77 11.10 -1.12
C ALA A 119 -2.94 10.16 -1.41
N ALA A 120 -2.82 9.29 -2.42
CA ALA A 120 -3.77 8.23 -2.66
C ALA A 120 -3.91 7.29 -1.45
N THR A 121 -2.85 7.09 -0.64
CA THR A 121 -2.87 6.20 0.54
C THR A 121 -3.58 6.80 1.74
N LEU A 122 -3.80 8.11 1.80
CA LEU A 122 -4.54 8.77 2.88
C LEU A 122 -6.01 8.33 2.93
N GLN A 123 -6.56 8.24 4.14
CA GLN A 123 -7.94 7.83 4.39
C GLN A 123 -8.94 8.74 3.70
N ASN A 124 -9.92 8.11 3.05
CA ASN A 124 -11.09 8.78 2.56
C ASN A 124 -12.38 8.22 3.15
N ARG A 125 -12.91 8.94 4.15
CA ARG A 125 -14.13 8.54 4.89
C ARG A 125 -15.41 8.47 4.03
N ALA A 126 -15.40 8.95 2.79
CA ALA A 126 -16.51 8.78 1.86
C ALA A 126 -16.60 7.36 1.26
N PHE A 127 -15.53 6.57 1.43
CA PHE A 127 -15.39 5.22 0.92
C PHE A 127 -15.20 4.22 2.05
N GLU A 128 -15.59 2.98 1.78
CA GLU A 128 -15.16 1.82 2.55
C GLU A 128 -13.82 1.29 2.01
N PHE A 129 -13.67 1.28 0.68
CA PHE A 129 -12.41 1.01 0.00
C PHE A 129 -12.34 1.71 -1.35
N ARG A 130 -11.13 1.82 -1.86
CA ARG A 130 -10.77 2.29 -3.19
C ARG A 130 -9.91 1.24 -3.86
N GLU A 131 -10.35 0.72 -5.01
CA GLU A 131 -9.49 -0.09 -5.86
C GLU A 131 -8.54 0.81 -6.65
N THR A 132 -7.27 0.42 -6.67
CA THR A 132 -6.17 1.21 -7.22
C THR A 132 -5.25 0.31 -8.02
N ASN A 133 -4.38 0.93 -8.82
CA ASN A 133 -3.25 0.24 -9.43
C ASN A 133 -1.96 0.38 -8.59
N PHE A 134 -2.10 0.61 -7.28
CA PHE A 134 -0.99 0.96 -6.39
C PHE A 134 -1.30 0.56 -4.95
N VAL A 135 -0.38 -0.17 -4.32
CA VAL A 135 -0.34 -0.41 -2.87
C VAL A 135 1.10 -0.22 -2.42
N GLU A 136 1.29 0.63 -1.41
CA GLU A 136 2.59 1.04 -0.90
C GLU A 136 3.29 -0.11 -0.17
N VAL A 137 4.58 -0.27 -0.49
CA VAL A 137 5.52 -1.25 0.05
C VAL A 137 5.66 -1.19 1.57
N MET A 138 5.29 -0.07 2.18
CA MET A 138 5.29 0.13 3.63
C MET A 138 4.35 -0.84 4.37
N VAL A 139 3.14 -1.06 3.86
CA VAL A 139 2.08 -1.83 4.57
C VAL A 139 1.24 -2.74 3.66
N PRO A 140 1.81 -3.50 2.71
CA PRO A 140 1.04 -4.33 1.80
C PRO A 140 0.53 -5.60 2.51
N CYS A 141 -0.70 -5.97 2.19
CA CYS A 141 -1.38 -7.18 2.64
C CYS A 141 -1.77 -8.00 1.42
N PHE A 142 -1.29 -9.23 1.34
CA PHE A 142 -1.53 -10.12 0.22
C PHE A 142 -2.45 -11.26 0.63
N SER A 143 -3.31 -11.71 -0.27
CA SER A 143 -3.82 -13.08 -0.16
C SER A 143 -2.65 -14.06 -0.36
N SER A 144 -2.75 -15.25 0.24
CA SER A 144 -1.71 -16.28 0.09
C SER A 144 -1.40 -16.62 -1.38
N HIS A 145 -2.43 -16.72 -2.22
CA HIS A 145 -2.28 -16.95 -3.66
C HIS A 145 -1.55 -15.79 -4.36
N ALA A 146 -1.89 -14.55 -4.01
CA ALA A 146 -1.25 -13.38 -4.58
C ALA A 146 0.22 -13.29 -4.17
N LEU A 147 0.53 -13.51 -2.88
CA LEU A 147 1.91 -13.52 -2.39
C LEU A 147 2.75 -14.59 -3.10
N HIS A 148 2.21 -15.80 -3.27
CA HIS A 148 2.89 -16.87 -4.01
C HIS A 148 3.19 -16.47 -5.46
N ALA A 149 2.25 -15.80 -6.13
CA ALA A 149 2.40 -15.37 -7.52
C ALA A 149 3.48 -14.28 -7.74
N ILE A 150 3.87 -13.57 -6.66
CA ILE A 150 4.88 -12.50 -6.72
C ILE A 150 6.12 -12.77 -5.86
N LYS A 151 6.27 -13.98 -5.30
CA LYS A 151 7.38 -14.31 -4.38
C LYS A 151 8.77 -14.06 -4.96
N ASP A 152 8.95 -14.23 -6.27
CA ASP A 152 10.25 -14.02 -6.93
C ASP A 152 10.53 -12.52 -7.18
N SER A 153 9.51 -11.65 -7.06
CA SER A 153 9.67 -10.20 -7.25
C SER A 153 10.39 -9.51 -6.09
N PHE A 154 10.53 -10.19 -4.95
CA PHE A 154 11.31 -9.69 -3.81
C PHE A 154 12.83 -9.83 -4.01
N GLU A 155 13.27 -10.59 -5.03
CA GLU A 155 14.68 -10.76 -5.32
C GLU A 155 15.34 -9.43 -5.75
N ASN A 156 16.55 -9.21 -5.25
CA ASN A 156 17.41 -8.09 -5.67
C ASN A 156 16.82 -6.70 -5.44
N THR A 157 15.85 -6.57 -4.52
CA THR A 157 15.35 -5.27 -4.06
C THR A 157 15.89 -4.92 -2.69
N LYS A 158 16.30 -3.66 -2.50
CA LYS A 158 16.73 -3.13 -1.21
C LYS A 158 15.67 -2.21 -0.64
N SER A 159 15.21 -1.24 -1.44
CA SER A 159 14.20 -0.28 -1.01
C SER A 159 12.77 -0.78 -1.18
N GLY A 160 12.52 -1.69 -2.12
CA GLY A 160 11.18 -2.09 -2.56
C GLY A 160 10.56 -1.14 -3.58
N TRP A 161 11.18 0.03 -3.83
CA TRP A 161 10.56 1.05 -4.67
C TRP A 161 10.36 0.54 -6.10
N GLY A 162 9.13 0.69 -6.58
CA GLY A 162 8.71 0.18 -7.89
C GLY A 162 7.92 -1.11 -7.80
N LEU A 163 8.13 -1.90 -6.74
CA LEU A 163 7.30 -3.08 -6.48
C LEU A 163 5.85 -2.71 -6.20
N ASP A 164 5.62 -1.51 -5.66
CA ASP A 164 4.29 -0.90 -5.48
C ASP A 164 3.46 -0.86 -6.76
N PHE A 165 4.12 -0.82 -7.93
CA PHE A 165 3.49 -0.81 -9.25
C PHE A 165 3.52 -2.19 -9.91
N VAL A 166 4.56 -2.99 -9.64
CA VAL A 166 4.69 -4.35 -10.18
C VAL A 166 3.62 -5.26 -9.58
N TRP A 167 3.48 -5.29 -8.25
CA TRP A 167 2.56 -6.23 -7.62
C TRP A 167 1.11 -6.05 -8.06
N PRO A 168 0.52 -4.83 -8.06
CA PRO A 168 -0.84 -4.63 -8.56
C PRO A 168 -1.04 -5.17 -9.97
N ALA A 169 -0.09 -4.94 -10.88
CA ALA A 169 -0.18 -5.41 -12.26
C ALA A 169 -0.13 -6.94 -12.36
N ARG A 170 0.60 -7.61 -11.47
CA ARG A 170 0.79 -9.06 -11.47
C ARG A 170 -0.35 -9.82 -10.81
N VAL A 171 -1.02 -9.23 -9.81
CA VAL A 171 -2.04 -9.91 -9.00
C VAL A 171 -3.47 -9.49 -9.31
N ALA A 172 -3.69 -8.53 -10.21
CA ALA A 172 -5.03 -8.03 -10.55
C ALA A 172 -5.99 -9.11 -11.11
N SER A 173 -5.48 -10.22 -11.65
CA SER A 173 -6.31 -11.36 -12.09
C SER A 173 -6.75 -12.28 -10.95
N LEU A 174 -6.17 -12.13 -9.76
CA LEU A 174 -6.40 -13.00 -8.60
C LEU A 174 -7.41 -12.41 -7.61
N GLY A 175 -7.78 -11.14 -7.76
CA GLY A 175 -8.69 -10.43 -6.86
C GLY A 175 -8.53 -8.92 -6.94
N LYS A 176 -9.23 -8.19 -6.06
CA LYS A 176 -9.15 -6.73 -6.00
C LYS A 176 -7.77 -6.26 -5.57
N VAL A 177 -7.35 -5.09 -6.06
CA VAL A 177 -6.16 -4.38 -5.57
C VAL A 177 -6.58 -3.02 -5.05
N GLY A 178 -6.21 -2.64 -3.82
CA GLY A 178 -6.66 -1.35 -3.32
C GLY A 178 -6.29 -0.95 -1.89
N ILE A 179 -6.93 0.13 -1.47
CA ILE A 179 -6.75 0.77 -0.16
C ILE A 179 -8.08 0.68 0.58
N ILE A 180 -8.04 0.20 1.81
CA ILE A 180 -9.22 0.05 2.67
C ILE A 180 -9.37 1.30 3.52
N ASP A 181 -10.44 2.06 3.28
CA ASP A 181 -10.72 3.35 3.95
C ASP A 181 -11.53 3.20 5.24
N ARG A 182 -12.15 2.04 5.50
CA ARG A 182 -12.88 1.78 6.75
C ARG A 182 -11.99 1.88 7.98
N VAL A 183 -10.74 1.47 7.83
CA VAL A 183 -9.71 1.46 8.86
C VAL A 183 -8.56 2.34 8.41
N SER A 184 -7.86 2.92 9.38
CA SER A 184 -6.65 3.71 9.12
C SER A 184 -5.55 3.36 10.10
N VAL A 185 -4.31 3.37 9.62
CA VAL A 185 -3.11 3.25 10.45
C VAL A 185 -2.30 4.54 10.40
N PHE A 186 -1.49 4.80 11.42
CA PHE A 186 -0.69 6.03 11.49
C PHE A 186 0.79 5.72 11.23
N HIS A 187 1.33 6.23 10.13
CA HIS A 187 2.76 6.15 9.82
C HIS A 187 3.51 7.31 10.50
N THR A 188 4.29 6.97 11.53
CA THR A 188 4.76 7.93 12.54
C THR A 188 6.09 8.60 12.22
N ARG A 189 6.87 8.09 11.27
CA ARG A 189 8.21 8.59 10.96
C ARG A 189 8.30 9.21 9.55
N PRO A 190 9.19 10.18 9.33
CA PRO A 190 9.42 10.74 8.00
C PRO A 190 9.89 9.69 6.99
N ILE A 191 9.46 9.83 5.73
CA ILE A 191 9.87 8.96 4.63
C ILE A 191 11.40 8.98 4.49
N GLY A 192 12.00 7.80 4.41
CA GLY A 192 13.44 7.62 4.26
C GLY A 192 14.24 7.67 5.57
N SER A 193 13.61 7.97 6.71
CA SER A 193 14.31 8.03 8.01
C SER A 193 14.71 6.67 8.57
N ALA A 194 14.02 5.59 8.18
CA ALA A 194 14.32 4.21 8.62
C ALA A 194 15.49 3.55 7.86
N GLY A 195 16.05 4.24 6.87
CA GLY A 195 17.06 3.68 5.96
C GLY A 195 16.43 2.76 4.90
N HIS A 196 16.82 2.93 3.65
CA HIS A 196 16.28 2.16 2.51
C HIS A 196 17.07 0.88 2.22
N GLY A 197 17.82 0.37 3.21
CA GLY A 197 18.63 -0.85 3.10
C GLY A 197 19.82 -0.78 2.14
N THR A 198 20.05 0.35 1.44
CA THR A 198 21.21 0.49 0.55
C THR A 198 22.47 0.94 1.29
N GLY A 199 22.36 1.43 2.53
CA GLY A 199 23.50 1.91 3.33
C GLY A 199 24.04 3.27 2.85
N ASP A 200 24.74 3.98 3.74
CA ASP A 200 25.37 5.24 3.40
C ASP A 200 26.48 5.00 2.36
N GLY A 201 26.36 5.62 1.18
CA GLY A 201 27.34 5.49 0.09
C GLY A 201 27.06 4.39 -0.96
N ALA A 202 25.90 3.73 -0.94
CA ALA A 202 25.53 2.83 -2.03
C ALA A 202 25.43 3.55 -3.39
N LYS A 203 25.88 2.86 -4.45
CA LYS A 203 25.77 3.32 -5.85
C LYS A 203 24.32 3.49 -6.32
N THR A 204 23.36 2.88 -5.62
CA THR A 204 21.94 2.87 -5.96
C THR A 204 21.10 3.53 -4.88
N SER A 205 20.38 4.59 -5.25
CA SER A 205 19.34 5.23 -4.44
C SER A 205 17.98 4.55 -4.67
N PRO A 206 16.99 4.73 -3.77
CA PRO A 206 15.63 4.23 -4.00
C PRO A 206 15.02 4.71 -5.32
N TRP A 207 15.33 5.94 -5.73
CA TRP A 207 14.92 6.49 -7.03
C TRP A 207 15.56 5.75 -8.21
N SER A 208 16.83 5.40 -8.11
CA SER A 208 17.50 4.60 -9.14
C SER A 208 16.89 3.20 -9.24
N GLU A 209 16.58 2.58 -8.11
CA GLU A 209 15.91 1.29 -8.05
C GLU A 209 14.50 1.34 -8.66
N LEU A 210 13.69 2.34 -8.29
CA LEU A 210 12.37 2.61 -8.88
C LEU A 210 12.44 2.66 -10.41
N ASN A 211 13.35 3.46 -10.96
CA ASN A 211 13.49 3.63 -12.40
C ASN A 211 13.92 2.32 -13.09
N GLN A 212 14.83 1.56 -12.48
CA GLN A 212 15.26 0.27 -13.01
C GLN A 212 14.12 -0.75 -13.00
N VAL A 213 13.36 -0.84 -11.92
CA VAL A 213 12.19 -1.73 -11.81
C VAL A 213 11.14 -1.35 -12.85
N LEU A 214 10.75 -0.08 -12.93
CA LEU A 214 9.76 0.37 -13.91
C LEU A 214 10.21 0.10 -15.35
N SER A 215 11.48 0.35 -15.67
CA SER A 215 12.04 0.04 -16.99
C SER A 215 12.02 -1.45 -17.29
N ARG A 216 12.42 -2.30 -16.32
CA ARG A 216 12.45 -3.76 -16.47
C ARG A 216 11.08 -4.34 -16.79
N TYR A 217 10.03 -3.80 -16.15
CA TYR A 217 8.66 -4.27 -16.31
C TYR A 217 7.84 -3.49 -17.35
N GLY A 218 8.43 -2.50 -18.03
CA GLY A 218 7.72 -1.65 -19.00
C GLY A 218 6.59 -0.81 -18.39
N LEU A 219 6.72 -0.45 -17.11
CA LEU A 219 5.72 0.27 -16.33
C LEU A 219 6.04 1.77 -16.25
N ARG A 220 5.04 2.55 -15.82
CA ARG A 220 5.19 3.98 -15.51
C ARG A 220 4.69 4.24 -14.10
N ALA A 221 5.38 5.11 -13.36
CA ALA A 221 4.92 5.60 -12.07
C ALA A 221 3.66 6.47 -12.28
N SER A 222 2.49 5.86 -12.14
CA SER A 222 1.20 6.54 -12.23
C SER A 222 0.21 5.87 -11.29
N ILE A 223 -0.23 6.61 -10.28
CA ILE A 223 -1.20 6.13 -9.31
C ILE A 223 -2.60 6.55 -9.76
N LYS A 224 -3.51 5.58 -9.79
CA LYS A 224 -4.89 5.74 -10.24
C LYS A 224 -5.81 5.04 -9.26
N VAL A 225 -6.88 5.74 -8.90
CA VAL A 225 -8.04 5.13 -8.27
C VAL A 225 -9.00 4.70 -9.37
N LEU A 226 -9.26 3.40 -9.47
CA LEU A 226 -10.04 2.77 -10.54
C LEU A 226 -11.52 2.70 -10.18
N GLN A 227 -11.85 2.36 -8.93
CA GLN A 227 -13.23 2.32 -8.43
C GLN A 227 -13.26 2.42 -6.91
N GLY A 228 -14.43 2.57 -6.32
CA GLY A 228 -14.57 2.53 -4.86
C GLY A 228 -16.00 2.31 -4.40
N LYS A 229 -16.13 1.70 -3.23
CA LYS A 229 -17.39 1.41 -2.56
C LYS A 229 -17.64 2.48 -1.50
N ARG A 230 -18.80 3.14 -1.51
CA ARG A 230 -19.11 4.24 -0.56
C ARG A 230 -19.62 3.71 0.79
N SER A 231 -19.37 4.49 1.84
CA SER A 231 -19.77 4.18 3.23
C SER A 231 -21.26 4.39 3.54
N ILE A 232 -21.92 5.36 2.88
CA ILE A 232 -23.27 5.83 3.27
C ILE A 232 -24.41 5.10 2.54
N VAL A 233 -24.13 4.43 1.43
CA VAL A 233 -25.08 3.59 0.70
C VAL A 233 -24.22 2.56 -0.02
N GLY A 234 -24.51 1.26 0.08
CA GLY A 234 -23.77 0.16 -0.58
C GLY A 234 -23.73 0.19 -2.12
N LYS A 235 -23.87 1.37 -2.74
CA LYS A 235 -23.65 1.66 -4.14
C LYS A 235 -22.15 1.75 -4.42
N THR A 236 -21.64 0.78 -5.17
CA THR A 236 -20.32 0.82 -5.79
C THR A 236 -20.36 1.78 -6.97
N TYR A 237 -19.44 2.76 -7.01
CA TYR A 237 -19.26 3.60 -8.18
C TYR A 237 -17.97 3.17 -8.87
N ALA A 238 -18.11 2.56 -10.05
CA ALA A 238 -16.99 2.34 -10.95
C ALA A 238 -16.62 3.69 -11.59
N SER A 239 -15.33 4.06 -11.56
CA SER A 239 -14.90 5.06 -12.52
C SER A 239 -14.94 4.36 -13.89
N GLY A 240 -15.62 4.95 -14.87
CA GLY A 240 -15.52 4.45 -16.24
C GLY A 240 -14.06 4.43 -16.71
N ARG A 241 -13.81 3.85 -17.89
CA ARG A 241 -12.49 3.58 -18.51
C ARG A 241 -11.39 4.68 -18.45
N LEU A 242 -11.72 5.89 -18.02
CA LEU A 242 -10.84 7.04 -17.95
C LEU A 242 -10.59 7.57 -16.53
N GLY A 243 -11.21 7.04 -15.47
CA GLY A 243 -11.26 7.72 -14.17
C GLY A 243 -12.33 8.81 -14.18
N ASN A 244 -12.88 9.19 -13.04
CA ASN A 244 -13.74 10.37 -12.94
C ASN A 244 -12.93 11.42 -12.16
N PRO A 245 -12.67 12.62 -12.70
CA PRO A 245 -11.82 13.59 -12.02
C PRO A 245 -12.50 14.12 -10.76
N VAL A 246 -13.83 14.11 -10.74
CA VAL A 246 -14.64 14.39 -9.54
C VAL A 246 -14.46 13.26 -8.54
N PHE A 247 -14.37 12.00 -8.98
CA PHE A 247 -14.08 10.86 -8.12
C PHE A 247 -12.66 10.88 -7.54
N PHE A 248 -11.62 11.22 -8.32
CA PHE A 248 -10.27 11.44 -7.78
C PHE A 248 -10.25 12.64 -6.84
N MET A 249 -10.88 13.75 -7.23
CA MET A 249 -11.02 14.92 -6.34
C MET A 249 -11.76 14.56 -5.07
N HIS A 250 -12.81 13.74 -5.10
CA HIS A 250 -13.51 13.27 -3.89
C HIS A 250 -12.68 12.28 -3.09
N ALA A 251 -12.04 11.31 -3.75
CA ALA A 251 -11.13 10.29 -3.21
C ALA A 251 -9.88 10.92 -2.56
N VAL A 252 -9.54 12.15 -2.92
CA VAL A 252 -8.45 12.91 -2.28
C VAL A 252 -8.99 14.06 -1.41
N LYS A 253 -10.21 14.60 -1.60
CA LYS A 253 -10.78 15.77 -0.87
C LYS A 253 -10.96 15.55 0.63
N GLY A 254 -11.03 14.31 1.11
CA GLY A 254 -11.13 13.98 2.53
C GLY A 254 -9.97 14.49 3.40
N SER A 255 -8.82 14.84 2.80
CA SER A 255 -7.60 15.30 3.50
C SER A 255 -7.50 16.82 3.74
N HIS A 256 -8.63 17.54 3.67
CA HIS A 256 -8.69 19.01 3.58
C HIS A 256 -7.88 19.82 4.61
N PRO A 257 -7.72 19.40 5.90
CA PRO A 257 -6.91 20.16 6.86
C PRO A 257 -5.39 20.11 6.60
N VAL A 258 -4.88 18.98 6.09
CA VAL A 258 -3.44 18.72 5.89
C VAL A 258 -2.89 19.50 4.69
N ARG A 259 -3.76 19.76 3.70
CA ARG A 259 -3.42 20.42 2.42
C ARG A 259 -2.87 21.84 2.56
N ARG A 260 -3.20 22.56 3.64
CA ARG A 260 -2.76 23.96 3.83
C ARG A 260 -1.37 24.06 4.46
N LYS A 261 -0.88 23.03 5.14
CA LYS A 261 0.40 23.08 5.86
C LYS A 261 1.61 22.62 5.01
N ASN A 262 1.39 21.89 3.92
CA ASN A 262 2.47 21.40 3.05
C ASN A 262 2.21 21.73 1.57
N LEU A 263 2.48 22.98 1.21
CA LEU A 263 2.21 23.56 -0.12
C LEU A 263 2.97 22.84 -1.25
N VAL A 264 4.17 22.32 -0.98
CA VAL A 264 5.00 21.62 -1.98
C VAL A 264 4.38 20.28 -2.35
N ASN A 265 3.95 19.49 -1.37
CA ASN A 265 3.24 18.22 -1.61
C ASN A 265 1.89 18.46 -2.29
N TYR A 266 1.19 19.55 -1.94
CA TYR A 266 -0.03 19.97 -2.62
C TYR A 266 0.20 20.33 -4.09
N MET A 267 1.29 21.02 -4.41
CA MET A 267 1.68 21.33 -5.80
C MET A 267 2.13 20.08 -6.58
N GLY A 268 2.78 19.12 -5.92
CA GLY A 268 3.07 17.79 -6.50
C GLY A 268 1.80 17.01 -6.84
N LEU A 269 0.81 17.04 -5.95
CA LEU A 269 -0.51 16.47 -6.18
C LEU A 269 -1.24 17.13 -7.35
N LEU A 270 -1.13 18.46 -7.48
CA LEU A 270 -1.64 19.19 -8.64
C LEU A 270 -0.92 18.78 -9.94
N LYS A 271 0.37 18.42 -9.91
CA LYS A 271 1.09 17.90 -11.09
C LYS A 271 0.64 16.50 -11.50
N GLU A 272 0.34 15.61 -10.54
CA GLU A 272 -0.32 14.32 -10.83
C GLU A 272 -1.73 14.54 -11.43
N TYR A 273 -2.38 15.64 -11.07
CA TYR A 273 -3.72 16.04 -11.52
C TYR A 273 -3.77 16.81 -12.86
N LEU A 274 -2.73 17.57 -13.20
CA LEU A 274 -2.70 18.47 -14.36
C LEU A 274 -2.88 17.79 -15.73
N PRO A 275 -2.32 16.59 -16.00
CA PRO A 275 -2.59 15.85 -17.23
C PRO A 275 -4.08 15.57 -17.47
N TRP A 276 -4.89 15.60 -16.42
CA TRP A 276 -6.32 15.33 -16.44
C TRP A 276 -7.18 16.55 -16.82
N LEU A 277 -6.77 17.76 -16.41
CA LEU A 277 -7.43 19.03 -16.77
C LEU A 277 -7.38 19.34 -18.28
N HIS A 278 -6.38 18.79 -18.98
CA HIS A 278 -6.22 18.97 -20.42
C HIS A 278 -6.93 17.89 -21.26
N TYR A 279 -7.29 16.75 -20.67
CA TYR A 279 -8.03 15.69 -21.37
C TYR A 279 -9.54 15.97 -21.45
N THR A 280 -10.11 16.64 -20.45
CA THR A 280 -11.54 17.04 -20.44
C THR A 280 -11.87 18.15 -21.45
N LYS A 281 -10.90 19.02 -21.79
CA LYS A 281 -11.11 20.09 -22.79
C LYS A 281 -11.08 19.61 -24.26
N ARG A 282 -10.58 18.40 -24.55
CA ARG A 282 -10.50 17.88 -25.93
C ARG A 282 -11.75 17.14 -26.43
N LYS A 283 -12.72 16.83 -25.57
CA LYS A 283 -13.97 16.14 -25.97
C LYS A 283 -15.25 17.00 -25.94
N THR A 284 -15.15 18.31 -25.71
CA THR A 284 -16.29 19.24 -25.77
C THR A 284 -16.11 20.33 -26.84
N ARG A 285 -15.52 19.99 -28.00
CA ARG A 285 -15.79 20.74 -29.22
C ARG A 285 -16.90 20.02 -29.97
N PRO A 286 -18.06 20.66 -30.24
CA PRO A 286 -19.06 20.07 -31.12
C PRO A 286 -18.39 19.79 -32.47
N SER A 287 -18.63 18.59 -33.01
CA SER A 287 -18.31 18.31 -34.40
C SER A 287 -19.01 19.38 -35.25
N ARG A 288 -18.25 20.24 -35.92
CA ARG A 288 -18.80 21.05 -37.01
C ARG A 288 -19.34 20.06 -38.03
N SER A 289 -20.67 20.06 -38.20
CA SER A 289 -21.36 19.40 -39.29
C SER A 289 -20.71 19.84 -40.61
N GLN A 290 -20.11 18.91 -41.33
CA GLN A 290 -19.77 19.14 -42.73
C GLN A 290 -21.09 19.18 -43.50
N SER A 291 -21.49 20.38 -43.90
CA SER A 291 -22.47 20.57 -44.96
C SER A 291 -21.88 20.07 -46.27
N SER A 292 -22.48 19.02 -46.81
CA SER A 292 -22.30 18.58 -48.19
C SER A 292 -22.69 19.71 -49.17
N PRO A 293 -21.86 20.05 -50.18
CA PRO A 293 -22.34 20.79 -51.32
C PRO A 293 -22.91 19.82 -52.35
N SER A 294 -24.18 20.03 -52.66
CA SER A 294 -24.82 19.55 -53.88
C SER A 294 -24.32 20.33 -55.09
N LYS A 295 -23.74 19.61 -56.06
CA LYS A 295 -23.73 19.75 -57.53
C LYS A 295 -22.36 19.39 -58.09
#